data_AF-A0A841QI53-F1
#
_entry.id   AF-A0A841QI53-F1
#
_cell.length_a   1.000
_cell.length_b   1.000
_cell.length_c   1.000
_cell.angle_alpha   90.00
_cell.angle_beta   90.00
_cell.angle_gamma   90.00
#
_symmetry.space_group_name_H-M   'P 1'
#
loop_
_entity.id
_entity.type
_entity.pdbx_description
1 polymer ?
#
loop_
_entity_poly.entity_id
_entity_poly.type
_entity_poly.pdbx_seq_one_letter_code
_entity_poly.pdbx_strand_id
1 'polypeptide(L)' 'MGVDRAYISWIETGRQNVTLLSLWHASQALGVRPAALLDESHVVATEAAPASGKL' A
#
# COMPACT_ATOMS: atom_id res chain seq x y z
N MET A 1 -1.58 -12.36 10.46
CA MET A 1 -1.90 -10.98 10.87
C MET A 1 -3.33 -10.78 11.33
N GLY A 2 -4.34 -11.48 10.80
CA GLY A 2 -5.71 -11.44 11.35
C GLY A 2 -6.35 -10.04 11.38
N VAL A 3 -5.83 -9.11 10.58
CA VAL A 3 -6.32 -7.73 10.46
C VAL A 3 -7.44 -7.69 9.42
N ASP A 4 -8.47 -6.92 9.72
CA ASP A 4 -9.64 -6.78 8.86
C ASP A 4 -9.28 -6.09 7.53
N ARG A 5 -10.05 -6.40 6.47
CA ARG A 5 -9.84 -5.79 5.14
C ARG A 5 -9.98 -4.27 5.17
N ALA A 6 -10.89 -3.73 5.98
CA ALA A 6 -11.06 -2.28 6.13
C ALA A 6 -9.81 -1.63 6.74
N TYR A 7 -9.15 -2.32 7.68
CA TYR A 7 -7.91 -1.83 8.29
C TYR A 7 -6.79 -1.66 7.24
N ILE A 8 -6.61 -2.64 6.36
CA ILE A 8 -5.64 -2.54 5.25
C ILE A 8 -6.02 -1.40 4.31
N SER A 9 -7.29 -1.31 3.93
CA SER A 9 -7.77 -0.24 3.04
C SER A 9 -7.56 1.17 3.61
N TRP A 10 -7.73 1.36 4.92
CA TRP A 10 -7.46 2.64 5.56
C TRP A 10 -5.98 3.02 5.56
N ILE A 11 -5.08 2.05 5.64
CA ILE A 11 -3.64 2.28 5.55
C ILE A 11 -3.26 2.65 4.11
N GLU A 12 -3.72 1.89 3.12
CA GLU A 12 -3.41 2.12 1.70
C GLU A 12 -3.92 3.48 1.18
N THR A 13 -5.04 3.96 1.73
CA THR A 13 -5.63 5.26 1.36
C THR A 13 -5.10 6.42 2.20
N GLY A 14 -4.16 6.19 3.13
CA GLY A 14 -3.62 7.21 4.02
C GLY A 14 -4.63 7.76 5.04
N ARG A 15 -5.80 7.12 5.20
CA ARG A 15 -6.80 7.49 6.20
C ARG A 15 -6.35 7.17 7.62
N GLN A 16 -5.44 6.20 7.78
CA GLN A 16 -4.80 5.87 9.04
C GLN A 16 -3.31 5.57 8.83
N ASN A 17 -2.46 6.15 9.67
CA ASN A 17 -1.03 5.85 9.65
C ASN A 17 -0.77 4.40 10.08
N VAL A 18 0.16 3.74 9.38
CA VAL A 18 0.69 2.44 9.78
C VAL A 18 1.62 2.60 10.99
N THR A 19 1.58 1.66 11.93
CA THR A 19 2.56 1.59 13.01
C THR A 19 3.76 0.75 12.57
N LEU A 20 4.94 0.96 13.17
CA LEU A 20 6.10 0.09 12.88
C LEU A 20 5.82 -1.39 13.18
N LEU A 21 4.99 -1.69 14.19
CA LEU A 21 4.61 -3.05 14.54
C LEU A 21 3.69 -3.69 13.47
N SER A 22 2.68 -2.94 13.00
CA SER A 22 1.80 -3.45 11.95
C SER A 22 2.50 -3.56 10.60
N LEU A 23 3.43 -2.65 10.29
CA LEU A 23 4.32 -2.76 9.14
C LEU A 23 5.20 -4.02 9.23
N TRP A 24 5.79 -4.27 10.40
CA TRP A 24 6.63 -5.44 10.63
C TRP A 24 5.89 -6.74 10.36
N HIS A 25 4.73 -7.00 10.98
CA HIS A 25 4.07 -8.27 10.68
C HIS A 25 3.34 -8.33 9.33
N ALA A 26 3.09 -7.20 8.66
CA ALA A 26 2.72 -7.22 7.24
C ALA A 26 3.90 -7.73 6.39
N SER A 27 5.11 -7.26 6.68
CA SER A 27 6.34 -7.75 6.05
C SER A 27 6.56 -9.25 6.29
N GLN A 28 6.33 -9.73 7.51
CA GLN A 28 6.41 -11.16 7.84
C GLN A 28 5.38 -11.99 7.06
N ALA A 29 4.13 -11.51 6.97
CA ALA A 29 3.07 -12.20 6.25
C ALA A 29 3.33 -12.28 4.74
N LEU A 30 3.98 -11.26 4.17
CA LEU A 30 4.33 -11.18 2.76
C LEU A 30 5.70 -11.80 2.42
N GLY A 31 6.50 -12.19 3.43
CA GLY A 31 7.84 -12.74 3.23
C GLY A 31 8.85 -11.72 2.70
N VAL A 32 8.66 -10.42 2.97
CA VAL A 32 9.52 -9.33 2.47
C VAL A 32 10.19 -8.57 3.61
N ARG A 33 11.28 -7.86 3.28
CA ARG A 33 11.89 -6.90 4.21
C ARG A 33 10.95 -5.70 4.40
N PRO A 34 10.80 -5.13 5.62
CA PRO A 34 9.95 -3.96 5.85
C PRO A 34 10.29 -2.76 4.95
N ALA A 35 11.56 -2.57 4.63
CA ALA A 35 12.01 -1.51 3.73
C ALA A 35 11.38 -1.60 2.32
N ALA A 36 11.06 -2.81 1.85
CA ALA A 36 10.40 -2.99 0.55
C ALA A 36 8.95 -2.50 0.54
N LEU A 37 8.30 -2.38 1.71
CA LEU A 37 6.94 -1.84 1.83
C LEU A 37 6.90 -0.30 1.83
N LEU A 38 8.06 0.35 1.99
CA LEU A 38 8.23 1.81 2.02
C LEU A 38 8.95 2.31 0.77
N ASP A 39 9.22 1.43 -0.20
CA ASP A 39 9.96 1.78 -1.41
C ASP A 39 9.05 2.45 -2.44
N GLU A 40 9.20 3.77 -2.57
CA GLU A 40 8.44 4.60 -3.51
C GLU A 40 8.91 4.43 -4.97
N SER A 41 10.03 3.75 -5.22
CA SER A 41 10.50 3.49 -6.58
C SER A 41 9.72 2.38 -7.29
N HIS A 42 8.96 1.58 -6.54
CA HIS A 42 8.01 0.61 -7.05
C HIS A 42 6.72 1.30 -7.54
N VAL A 43 6.78 1.94 -8.70
CA VAL A 43 5.58 2.41 -9.40
C VAL A 43 4.85 1.19 -9.95
N VAL A 44 3.79 0.75 -9.29
CA VAL A 44 2.75 -0.04 -9.97
C VAL A 44 2.20 0.88 -11.04
N ALA A 45 2.34 0.49 -12.31
CA ALA A 45 1.79 1.24 -13.43
C ALA A 45 0.31 1.51 -13.17
N THR A 46 -0.01 2.71 -12.71
CA THR A 46 -1.38 3.17 -12.62
C THR A 46 -1.86 3.21 -14.06
N GLU A 47 -2.88 2.42 -14.36
CA GLU A 47 -3.49 2.39 -15.68
C GLU A 47 -3.83 3.84 -16.05
N ALA A 48 -3.18 4.34 -17.11
CA ALA A 48 -3.30 5.72 -17.54
C ALA A 48 -4.77 6.05 -17.73
N ALA A 49 -5.27 7.03 -16.96
CA ALA A 49 -6.61 7.57 -17.15
C ALA A 49 -6.80 7.95 -18.64
N PRO A 50 -7.96 7.66 -19.26
CA PRO A 50 -8.16 7.96 -20.66
C PRO A 50 -7.99 9.46 -20.88
N ALA A 51 -7.09 9.83 -21.79
CA ALA A 51 -6.88 11.20 -22.21
C ALA A 51 -8.24 11.80 -22.59
N SER A 52 -8.71 12.75 -21.77
CA SER A 52 -9.95 13.46 -22.06
C SER A 52 -9.73 14.23 -23.36
N GLY A 53 -10.26 13.67 -24.45
CA GLY A 53 -10.29 14.28 -25.75
C GLY A 53 -11.06 15.59 -25.65
N LYS A 54 -10.39 16.69 -25.94
CA LYS A 54 -11.02 18.00 -26.11
C LYS A 54 -12.03 17.91 -27.26
N LEU A 55 -13.27 18.33 -27.00
CA LEU A 55 -14.18 18.90 -27.98
C LEU A 55 -14.30 20.39 -27.67
#